data_AF-Q6BPA2-F1
#
_entry.id   AF-Q6BPA2-F1
#
_cell.length_a   1.000
_cell.length_b   1.000
_cell.length_c   1.000
_cell.angle_alpha   90.00
_cell.angle_beta   90.00
_cell.angle_gamma   90.00
#
_symmetry.space_group_name_H-M   'P 1'
#
loop_
_entity.id
_entity.type
_entity.pdbx_description
1 polymer ?
#
loop_
_entity_poly.entity_id
_entity_poly.type
_entity_poly.pdbx_seq_one_letter_code
_entity_poly.pdbx_strand_id
1 'polypeptide(L)'
;MDKLTNNQITSIHLQNLSHSVPLNPLAKVYKDTFREFTQDKCINLPANYMEDIFCDKCESIYIPGITVSIRIIYNRKKTNAVSRRRLLRYTCLECDHKSDRVLEMPTSKQSTPIPNIGSDTGGRNKTTKPEEFKATWPKADTSKSKQRLKKRKQNNLSNLLALKKKEKENESKQFNSLSLMEFMNK
;
A
#
# COMPACT_ATOMS: atom_id res chain seq x y z
N MET A 1 -21.85 19.57 -2.30
CA MET A 1 -20.78 20.09 -3.17
C MET A 1 -20.87 21.59 -3.08
N ASP A 2 -19.88 22.23 -2.45
CA ASP A 2 -19.86 23.68 -2.33
C ASP A 2 -19.76 24.30 -3.72
N LYS A 3 -20.60 25.30 -4.00
CA LYS A 3 -20.56 26.00 -5.29
C LYS A 3 -19.28 26.83 -5.33
N LEU A 4 -18.36 26.48 -6.22
CA LEU A 4 -17.16 27.27 -6.46
C LEU A 4 -17.54 28.64 -7.03
N THR A 5 -16.85 29.68 -6.55
CA THR A 5 -16.99 31.04 -7.09
C THR A 5 -16.43 31.12 -8.51
N ASN A 6 -16.96 32.01 -9.36
CA ASN A 6 -16.50 32.13 -10.74
C ASN A 6 -14.98 32.38 -10.85
N ASN A 7 -14.42 33.20 -9.95
CA ASN A 7 -12.98 33.43 -9.88
C ASN A 7 -12.18 32.14 -9.55
N GLN A 8 -12.68 31.29 -8.65
CA GLN A 8 -12.04 30.01 -8.34
C GLN A 8 -12.09 29.03 -9.52
N ILE A 9 -13.16 29.07 -10.33
CA ILE A 9 -13.27 28.28 -11.54
C ILE A 9 -12.21 28.73 -12.56
N THR A 10 -12.07 30.04 -12.77
CA THR A 10 -11.06 30.59 -13.67
C THR A 10 -9.64 30.24 -13.22
N SER A 11 -9.34 30.35 -11.92
CA SER A 11 -8.01 30.01 -11.40
C SER A 11 -7.70 28.53 -11.60
N ILE A 12 -8.65 27.63 -11.32
CA ILE A 12 -8.50 26.19 -11.58
C ILE A 12 -8.33 25.92 -13.07
N HIS A 13 -9.03 26.65 -13.93
CA HIS A 13 -8.88 26.51 -15.38
C HIS A 13 -7.47 26.88 -15.86
N LEU A 14 -6.91 28.01 -15.40
CA LEU A 14 -5.54 28.41 -15.72
C LEU A 14 -4.51 27.37 -15.24
N GLN A 15 -4.72 26.84 -14.05
CA GLN A 15 -3.91 25.73 -13.54
C GLN A 15 -4.01 24.50 -14.44
N ASN A 16 -5.22 24.08 -14.83
CA ASN A 16 -5.41 22.95 -15.74
C ASN A 16 -4.76 23.16 -17.12
N LEU A 17 -4.71 24.40 -17.62
CA LEU A 17 -3.98 24.71 -18.87
C LEU A 17 -2.48 24.48 -18.72
N SER A 18 -1.90 24.81 -17.56
CA SER A 18 -0.49 24.50 -17.30
C SER A 18 -0.24 22.98 -17.29
N HIS A 19 -1.21 22.19 -16.81
CA HIS A 19 -1.15 20.73 -16.81
C HIS A 19 -1.37 20.08 -18.16
N SER A 20 -2.16 20.68 -19.05
CA SER A 20 -2.48 20.11 -20.36
C SER A 20 -1.34 20.22 -21.35
N VAL A 21 -0.40 21.15 -21.13
CA VAL A 21 0.76 21.37 -22.00
C VAL A 21 2.08 21.16 -21.23
N PRO A 22 2.29 19.98 -20.61
CA PRO A 22 3.47 19.77 -19.80
C PRO A 22 4.75 19.75 -20.65
N LEU A 23 5.88 20.17 -20.06
CA LEU A 23 7.20 20.31 -20.71
C LEU A 23 7.31 21.43 -21.76
N ASN A 24 6.20 22.06 -22.15
CA ASN A 24 6.22 23.20 -23.04
C ASN A 24 6.54 24.48 -22.22
N PRO A 25 7.34 25.42 -22.74
CA PRO A 25 7.54 26.72 -22.09
C PRO A 25 6.22 27.46 -21.81
N LEU A 26 5.14 27.20 -22.56
CA LEU A 26 3.81 27.74 -22.30
C LEU A 26 3.25 27.33 -20.94
N ALA A 27 3.63 26.17 -20.39
CA ALA A 27 3.21 25.77 -19.05
C ALA A 27 3.65 26.80 -17.98
N LYS A 28 4.83 27.39 -18.17
CA LYS A 28 5.35 28.44 -17.29
C LYS A 28 4.51 29.71 -17.39
N VAL A 29 4.15 30.11 -18.61
CA VAL A 29 3.29 31.28 -18.86
C VAL A 29 1.91 31.09 -18.20
N TYR A 30 1.31 29.91 -18.33
CA TYR A 30 0.03 29.60 -17.69
C TYR A 30 0.13 29.55 -16.16
N LYS A 31 1.26 29.09 -15.61
CA LYS A 31 1.53 29.16 -14.16
C LYS A 31 1.67 30.61 -13.69
N ASP A 32 2.42 31.43 -14.40
CA ASP A 32 2.67 32.82 -14.02
C ASP A 32 1.38 33.63 -14.04
N THR A 33 0.58 33.51 -15.10
CA THR A 33 -0.76 34.10 -15.20
C THR A 33 -1.72 33.58 -14.11
N PHE A 34 -1.66 32.29 -13.78
CA PHE A 34 -2.42 31.75 -12.64
C PHE A 34 -2.01 32.40 -11.31
N ARG A 35 -0.71 32.57 -11.08
CA ARG A 35 -0.17 33.19 -9.85
C ARG A 35 -0.61 34.65 -9.74
N GLU A 36 -0.44 35.43 -10.81
CA GLU A 36 -0.89 36.82 -10.88
C GLU A 36 -2.40 36.91 -10.61
N PHE A 37 -3.22 36.12 -11.31
CA PHE A 37 -4.67 36.13 -11.13
C PHE A 37 -5.10 35.75 -9.71
N THR A 38 -4.42 34.80 -9.08
CA THR A 38 -4.71 34.37 -7.71
C THR A 38 -4.32 35.43 -6.69
N GLN A 39 -3.19 36.11 -6.92
CA GLN A 39 -2.70 37.21 -6.08
C GLN A 39 -3.60 38.44 -6.20
N ASP A 40 -3.91 38.88 -7.41
CA ASP A 40 -4.72 40.08 -7.68
C ASP A 40 -6.12 39.98 -7.08
N LYS A 41 -6.72 38.78 -7.13
CA LYS A 41 -8.08 38.53 -6.64
C LYS A 41 -8.12 37.95 -5.23
N CYS A 42 -6.98 37.82 -4.56
CA CYS A 42 -6.84 37.23 -3.22
C CYS A 42 -7.63 35.91 -3.07
N ILE A 43 -7.51 35.00 -4.04
CA ILE A 43 -8.31 33.78 -4.07
C ILE A 43 -7.70 32.75 -3.12
N ASN A 44 -8.42 32.42 -2.05
CA ASN A 44 -8.08 31.29 -1.20
C ASN A 44 -8.60 29.99 -1.85
N LEU A 45 -7.70 29.21 -2.47
CA LEU A 45 -8.04 27.87 -2.93
C LEU A 45 -7.82 26.85 -1.80
N PRO A 46 -8.65 25.80 -1.71
CA PRO A 46 -8.41 24.69 -0.79
C PRO A 46 -7.04 24.06 -1.02
N ALA A 47 -6.43 23.53 0.06
CA ALA A 47 -5.08 22.91 0.03
C ALA A 47 -4.90 21.91 -1.12
N ASN A 48 -5.95 21.14 -1.44
CA ASN A 48 -5.96 20.16 -2.54
C ASN A 48 -5.57 20.74 -3.92
N TYR A 49 -5.76 22.04 -4.16
CA TYR A 49 -5.40 22.70 -5.42
C TYR A 49 -4.11 23.51 -5.34
N MET A 50 -3.59 23.73 -4.13
CA MET A 50 -2.43 24.59 -3.88
C MET A 50 -1.14 23.81 -3.59
N GLU A 51 -1.23 22.51 -3.31
CA GLU A 51 -0.07 21.71 -2.93
C GLU A 51 0.91 21.49 -4.09
N ASP A 52 1.94 22.34 -4.14
CA ASP A 52 3.28 22.08 -4.69
C ASP A 52 3.29 21.28 -5.99
N ILE A 53 2.55 21.81 -6.95
CA ILE A 53 2.42 21.23 -8.28
C ILE A 53 3.62 21.62 -9.16
N PHE A 54 4.41 22.60 -8.74
CA PHE A 54 5.55 23.11 -9.50
C PHE A 54 6.83 22.98 -8.70
N CYS A 55 7.95 22.96 -9.40
CA CYS A 55 9.25 23.08 -8.78
C CYS A 55 9.48 24.49 -8.26
N ASP A 56 9.92 24.61 -7.00
CA ASP A 56 10.29 25.89 -6.39
C ASP A 56 11.46 26.59 -7.09
N LYS A 57 12.32 25.83 -7.78
CA LYS A 57 13.55 26.36 -8.40
C LYS A 57 13.39 26.64 -9.89
N CYS A 58 13.04 25.64 -10.70
CA CYS A 58 12.94 25.78 -12.15
C CYS A 58 11.51 26.00 -12.65
N GLU A 59 10.53 25.98 -11.75
CA GLU A 59 9.12 26.25 -12.05
C GLU A 59 8.45 25.28 -13.01
N SER A 60 9.09 24.16 -13.34
CA SER A 60 8.46 23.12 -14.12
C SER A 60 7.41 22.37 -13.30
N ILE A 61 6.39 21.92 -14.02
CA ILE A 61 5.28 21.19 -13.45
C ILE A 61 5.73 19.81 -12.99
N TYR A 62 5.29 19.39 -11.80
CA TYR A 62 5.55 18.08 -11.21
C TYR A 62 4.55 17.06 -11.73
N ILE A 63 5.05 16.20 -12.61
CA ILE A 63 4.38 15.02 -13.12
C ILE A 63 5.18 13.81 -12.64
N PRO A 64 4.61 13.01 -11.72
CA PRO A 64 5.28 11.84 -11.18
C PRO A 64 5.78 10.92 -12.30
N GLY A 65 7.08 10.60 -12.28
CA GLY A 65 7.70 9.71 -13.25
C GLY A 65 8.17 10.38 -14.54
N ILE A 66 7.81 11.64 -14.80
CA ILE A 66 8.27 12.41 -15.98
C ILE A 66 9.20 13.53 -15.54
N THR A 67 8.71 14.48 -14.74
CA THR A 67 9.47 15.66 -14.30
C THR A 67 9.83 15.61 -12.82
N VAL A 68 9.22 14.72 -12.04
CA VAL A 68 9.53 14.55 -10.62
C VAL A 68 9.65 13.07 -10.24
N SER A 69 10.69 12.75 -9.47
CA SER A 69 10.81 11.46 -8.76
C SER A 69 10.33 11.63 -7.33
N ILE A 70 9.29 10.89 -6.96
CA ILE A 70 8.72 10.90 -5.62
C ILE A 70 9.14 9.63 -4.89
N ARG A 71 9.78 9.77 -3.72
CA ARG A 71 10.27 8.64 -2.92
C ARG A 71 10.01 8.85 -1.44
N ILE A 72 9.72 7.77 -0.72
CA ILE A 72 9.63 7.79 0.75
C ILE A 72 11.04 7.58 1.32
N ILE A 73 11.48 8.52 2.15
CA ILE A 73 12.76 8.49 2.85
C ILE A 73 12.52 8.31 4.34
N TYR A 74 13.37 7.48 4.95
CA TYR A 74 13.33 7.17 6.36
C TYR A 74 14.49 7.89 7.04
N ASN A 75 14.20 8.90 7.85
CA ASN A 75 15.25 9.51 8.66
C ASN A 75 15.61 8.55 9.80
N ARG A 76 16.89 8.18 9.87
CA ARG A 76 17.44 7.41 11.00
C ARG A 76 17.51 8.35 12.20
N LYS A 77 16.78 8.04 13.28
CA LYS A 77 16.99 8.68 14.58
C LYS A 77 18.24 8.09 15.24
N LYS A 78 19.01 8.93 15.93
CA LYS A 78 20.18 8.54 16.73
C LYS A 78 19.82 7.89 18.09
N THR A 79 18.55 7.89 18.49
CA THR A 79 18.09 7.37 19.79
C THR A 79 16.83 6.51 19.63
N ASN A 80 16.63 5.57 20.57
CA ASN A 80 15.69 4.44 20.62
C ASN A 80 14.18 4.77 20.52
N ALA A 81 13.76 5.69 19.66
CA ALA A 81 12.35 5.99 19.42
C ALA A 81 11.74 5.00 18.41
N VAL A 82 10.62 4.38 18.82
CA VAL A 82 9.94 3.26 18.15
C VAL A 82 9.37 3.62 16.76
N SER A 83 9.18 4.89 16.42
CA SER A 83 8.73 5.30 15.08
C SER A 83 9.78 6.10 14.29
N ARG A 84 10.16 5.55 13.13
CA ARG A 84 10.95 6.26 12.11
C ARG A 84 10.05 7.30 11.45
N ARG A 85 10.42 8.57 11.50
CA ARG A 85 9.72 9.62 10.73
C ARG A 85 9.96 9.34 9.24
N ARG A 86 8.87 9.21 8.48
CA ARG A 86 8.87 9.04 7.03
C ARG A 86 8.68 10.41 6.40
N LEU A 87 9.54 10.74 5.44
CA LEU A 87 9.43 11.95 4.64
C LEU A 87 9.11 11.54 3.20
N LEU A 88 8.23 12.28 2.55
CA LEU A 88 8.01 12.20 1.11
C LEU A 88 8.96 13.18 0.44
N ARG A 89 9.96 12.67 -0.28
CA ARG A 89 10.91 13.49 -1.05
C ARG A 89 10.46 13.58 -2.50
N TYR A 90 10.27 14.80 -2.96
CA TYR A 90 10.11 15.17 -4.36
C TYR A 90 11.48 15.59 -4.89
N THR A 91 11.94 14.98 -5.98
CA THR A 91 13.18 15.35 -6.68
C THR A 91 12.83 15.76 -8.09
N CYS A 92 13.00 17.03 -8.43
CA CYS A 92 12.82 17.52 -9.79
C CYS A 92 13.86 16.87 -10.71
N LEU A 93 13.44 16.35 -11.85
CA LEU A 93 14.32 15.68 -12.82
C LEU A 93 14.95 16.65 -13.82
N GLU A 94 14.50 17.91 -13.86
CA GLU A 94 15.08 18.95 -14.71
C GLU A 94 16.19 19.74 -14.03
N CYS A 95 16.06 20.02 -12.72
CA CYS A 95 17.03 20.86 -11.99
C CYS A 95 17.59 20.23 -10.70
N ASP A 96 17.26 18.97 -10.41
CA ASP A 96 17.68 18.20 -9.22
C ASP A 96 17.31 18.82 -7.86
N HIS A 97 16.41 19.80 -7.83
CA HIS A 97 15.91 20.38 -6.60
C HIS A 97 15.11 19.34 -5.81
N LYS A 98 15.31 19.32 -4.47
CA LYS A 98 14.71 18.35 -3.55
C LYS A 98 13.82 19.09 -2.56
N SER A 99 12.57 18.66 -2.45
CA SER A 99 11.62 19.15 -1.46
C SER A 99 11.08 17.98 -0.63
N ASP A 100 11.11 18.13 0.69
CA ASP A 100 10.76 17.07 1.65
C ASP A 100 9.48 17.44 2.41
N ARG A 101 8.47 16.57 2.38
CA ARG A 101 7.24 16.73 3.17
C ARG A 101 7.12 15.66 4.25
N VAL A 102 6.56 16.06 5.39
CA VAL A 102 6.25 15.11 6.46
C VAL A 102 5.00 14.32 6.10
N LEU A 103 5.09 13.00 6.13
CA LEU A 103 3.92 12.13 6.00
C LEU A 103 3.31 11.92 7.39
N GLU A 104 2.11 12.46 7.59
CA GLU A 104 1.31 12.13 8.77
C GLU A 104 0.84 10.68 8.66
N MET A 105 0.99 9.92 9.76
CA MET A 105 0.47 8.57 9.81
C MET A 105 -0.99 8.61 10.25
N PRO A 106 -1.90 7.86 9.59
CA PRO A 106 -3.20 7.61 10.18
C PRO A 106 -2.98 6.92 11.52
N THR A 107 -3.40 7.57 12.60
CA THR A 107 -3.41 6.98 13.93
C THR A 107 -4.39 5.82 13.89
N SER A 108 -3.87 4.60 13.79
CA SER A 108 -4.66 3.36 13.75
C SER A 108 -5.50 3.22 15.02
N LYS A 109 -6.72 3.79 15.01
CA LYS A 109 -7.87 3.51 15.90
C LYS A 109 -9.18 4.04 15.31
N GLN A 110 -9.51 3.72 14.06
CA GLN A 110 -10.90 3.81 13.61
C GLN A 110 -11.21 2.56 12.80
N SER A 111 -11.74 1.55 13.48
CA SER A 111 -12.49 0.48 12.85
C SER A 111 -13.79 1.08 12.33
N THR A 112 -13.86 1.39 11.04
CA THR A 112 -15.16 1.62 10.42
C THR A 112 -15.91 0.27 10.39
N PRO A 113 -17.15 0.19 10.92
CA PRO A 113 -17.95 -1.02 10.79
C PRO A 113 -18.25 -1.23 9.31
N ILE A 114 -17.91 -2.40 8.79
CA ILE A 114 -18.34 -2.85 7.46
C ILE A 114 -19.88 -3.00 7.52
N PRO A 115 -20.66 -2.36 6.63
CA PRO A 115 -22.10 -2.60 6.58
C PRO A 115 -22.35 -4.00 6.03
N ASN A 116 -22.79 -4.91 6.91
CA ASN A 116 -23.30 -6.24 6.51
C ASN A 116 -24.63 -6.04 5.76
N ILE A 117 -24.66 -6.45 4.50
CA ILE A 117 -25.86 -6.57 3.67
C ILE A 117 -26.27 -8.05 3.60
N GLY A 118 -27.54 -8.33 3.92
CA GLY A 118 -28.29 -9.57 3.64
C GLY A 118 -28.26 -10.62 4.77
N SER A 119 -29.27 -10.63 5.66
CA SER A 119 -30.51 -11.45 5.63
C SER A 119 -30.27 -12.90 6.09
N ASP A 120 -31.03 -13.53 6.98
CA ASP A 120 -32.47 -13.42 7.20
C ASP A 120 -32.91 -14.12 8.52
N THR A 121 -34.16 -13.85 8.91
CA THR A 121 -35.02 -14.55 9.90
C THR A 121 -35.01 -14.11 11.38
N GLY A 122 -35.98 -13.25 11.70
CA GLY A 122 -37.04 -13.45 12.69
C GLY A 122 -36.72 -13.94 14.11
N GLY A 123 -37.06 -13.14 15.13
CA GLY A 123 -37.23 -13.68 16.49
C GLY A 123 -37.22 -12.66 17.63
N ARG A 124 -38.40 -12.06 17.87
CA ARG A 124 -38.97 -11.61 19.15
C ARG A 124 -38.06 -11.66 20.42
N ASN A 125 -37.97 -10.50 21.08
CA ASN A 125 -37.43 -10.32 22.44
C ASN A 125 -37.96 -11.35 23.45
N LYS A 126 -37.06 -12.03 24.17
CA LYS A 126 -37.32 -12.51 25.53
C LYS A 126 -36.00 -12.60 26.33
N THR A 127 -35.96 -11.82 27.39
CA THR A 127 -35.00 -11.86 28.49
C THR A 127 -35.19 -13.14 29.29
N THR A 128 -34.28 -14.09 29.14
CA THR A 128 -34.06 -15.17 30.12
C THR A 128 -32.58 -15.50 30.16
N LYS A 129 -31.98 -15.34 31.34
CA LYS A 129 -30.60 -15.70 31.69
C LYS A 129 -30.37 -17.19 31.42
N PRO A 130 -29.41 -17.62 30.59
CA PRO A 130 -28.98 -19.02 30.56
C PRO A 130 -27.82 -19.24 31.53
N GLU A 131 -27.79 -20.43 32.14
CA GLU A 131 -26.75 -20.93 33.05
C GLU A 131 -25.33 -20.85 32.48
N GLU A 132 -24.35 -20.79 33.39
CA GLU A 132 -22.92 -20.79 33.07
C GLU A 132 -22.51 -22.01 32.24
N PHE A 133 -22.16 -21.74 30.97
CA PHE A 133 -21.56 -22.70 30.07
C PHE A 133 -20.16 -23.10 30.57
N LYS A 134 -20.03 -24.29 31.18
CA LYS A 134 -18.72 -24.91 31.42
C LYS A 134 -18.23 -25.60 30.15
N ALA A 135 -17.38 -24.91 29.40
CA ALA A 135 -16.68 -25.46 28.26
C ALA A 135 -15.55 -26.41 28.72
N THR A 136 -15.70 -27.71 28.49
CA THR A 136 -14.60 -28.67 28.61
C THR A 136 -13.78 -28.63 27.31
N TRP A 137 -12.68 -27.88 27.32
CA TRP A 137 -11.76 -27.83 26.18
C TRP A 137 -10.85 -29.07 26.19
N PRO A 138 -10.69 -29.80 25.07
CA PRO A 138 -9.62 -30.79 24.95
C PRO A 138 -8.27 -30.07 25.05
N LYS A 139 -7.36 -30.63 25.83
CA LYS A 139 -6.04 -30.05 26.09
C LYS A 139 -5.29 -29.83 24.77
N ALA A 140 -4.61 -28.69 24.71
CA ALA A 140 -4.00 -28.10 23.53
C ALA A 140 -3.07 -29.04 22.74
N ASP A 141 -3.52 -29.45 21.54
CA ASP A 141 -2.61 -29.86 20.48
C ASP A 141 -2.02 -28.65 19.76
N THR A 142 -0.72 -28.74 19.53
CA THR A 142 0.22 -27.68 19.17
C THR A 142 -0.29 -26.61 18.21
N SER A 143 -0.08 -25.34 18.58
CA SER A 143 -0.54 -24.17 17.83
C SER A 143 -0.09 -24.16 16.36
N LYS A 144 -1.01 -23.81 15.46
CA LYS A 144 -0.79 -23.62 14.02
C LYS A 144 0.44 -22.74 13.69
N SER A 145 0.84 -21.83 14.60
CA SER A 145 2.07 -21.03 14.49
C SER A 145 3.36 -21.87 14.60
N LYS A 146 3.41 -22.89 15.47
CA LYS A 146 4.58 -23.79 15.56
C LYS A 146 4.73 -24.64 14.31
N GLN A 147 3.62 -25.08 13.70
CA GLN A 147 3.63 -25.78 12.41
C GLN A 147 4.13 -24.88 11.26
N ARG A 148 3.71 -23.62 11.20
CA ARG A 148 4.19 -22.66 10.18
C ARG A 148 5.68 -22.36 10.35
N LEU A 149 6.18 -22.27 11.58
CA LEU A 149 7.61 -22.06 11.84
C LEU A 149 8.46 -23.26 11.43
N LYS A 150 7.99 -24.49 11.68
CA LYS A 150 8.66 -25.72 11.22
C LYS A 150 8.70 -25.80 9.68
N LYS A 151 7.60 -25.48 9.00
CA LYS A 151 7.56 -25.43 7.52
C LYS A 151 8.53 -24.40 6.94
N ARG A 152 8.68 -23.23 7.58
CA ARG A 152 9.67 -22.22 7.17
C ARG A 152 11.12 -22.68 7.36
N LYS A 153 11.42 -23.42 8.44
CA LYS A 153 12.76 -23.98 8.69
C LYS A 153 13.16 -25.10 7.72
N GLN A 154 12.19 -25.75 7.05
CA GLN A 154 12.47 -26.78 6.04
C GLN A 154 12.77 -26.21 4.64
N ASN A 155 12.44 -24.94 4.37
CA ASN A 155 12.78 -24.26 3.10
C ASN A 155 14.22 -23.68 3.10
N ASN A 156 15.20 -24.47 3.54
CA ASN A 156 16.62 -24.14 3.39
C ASN A 156 17.22 -25.02 2.29
N LEU A 157 18.10 -24.45 1.46
CA LEU A 157 18.65 -25.10 0.27
C LEU A 157 19.31 -26.45 0.60
N SER A 158 19.96 -26.54 1.76
CA SER A 158 20.57 -27.78 2.28
C SER A 158 19.56 -28.90 2.53
N ASN A 159 18.35 -28.57 3.01
CA ASN A 159 17.28 -29.55 3.23
C ASN A 159 16.62 -29.97 1.90
N LEU A 160 16.48 -29.06 0.94
CA LEU A 160 15.96 -29.38 -0.40
C LEU A 160 16.91 -30.29 -1.18
N LEU A 161 18.22 -30.08 -1.06
CA LEU A 161 19.22 -30.97 -1.66
C LEU A 161 19.24 -32.36 -1.00
N ALA A 162 19.05 -32.43 0.32
CA ALA A 162 18.96 -33.69 1.05
C ALA A 162 17.69 -34.48 0.70
N LEU A 163 16.55 -33.80 0.51
CA LEU A 163 15.30 -34.43 0.07
C LEU A 163 15.41 -34.96 -1.35
N LYS A 164 15.98 -34.16 -2.29
CA LYS A 164 16.17 -34.59 -3.68
C LYS A 164 17.14 -35.77 -3.82
N LYS A 165 18.11 -35.92 -2.92
CA LYS A 165 18.98 -37.11 -2.85
C LYS A 165 18.20 -38.35 -2.38
N LYS A 166 17.35 -38.22 -1.37
CA LYS A 166 16.50 -39.32 -0.87
C LYS A 166 15.43 -39.76 -1.86
N GLU A 167 14.87 -38.84 -2.64
CA GLU A 167 13.91 -39.15 -3.70
C GLU A 167 14.57 -40.02 -4.79
N LYS A 168 15.79 -39.67 -5.23
CA LYS A 168 16.55 -40.49 -6.19
C LYS A 168 16.91 -41.89 -5.68
N GLU A 169 17.23 -42.00 -4.38
CA GLU A 169 17.49 -43.31 -3.76
C GLU A 169 16.22 -44.16 -3.65
N ASN A 170 15.06 -43.55 -3.46
CA ASN A 170 13.77 -44.26 -3.41
C ASN A 170 13.27 -44.65 -4.81
N GLU A 171 13.45 -43.80 -5.83
CA GLU A 171 13.19 -44.16 -7.23
C GLU A 171 14.01 -45.39 -7.65
N SER A 172 15.28 -45.48 -7.23
CA SER A 172 16.12 -46.65 -7.51
C SER A 172 15.67 -47.95 -6.79
N LYS A 173 14.87 -47.83 -5.73
CA LYS A 173 14.29 -48.97 -4.99
C LYS A 173 12.89 -49.35 -5.50
N GLN A 174 12.17 -48.43 -6.12
CA GLN A 174 10.82 -48.63 -6.64
C GLN A 174 10.79 -49.37 -7.98
N PHE A 175 11.92 -49.45 -8.69
CA PHE A 175 12.08 -50.22 -9.94
C PHE A 175 12.30 -51.74 -9.74
N ASN A 176 12.24 -52.25 -8.51
CA ASN A 176 12.55 -53.67 -8.21
C ASN A 176 11.38 -54.47 -7.60
N SER A 177 10.12 -54.01 -7.75
CA SER A 177 8.94 -54.70 -7.20
C SER A 177 7.81 -54.95 -8.21
N LEU A 178 8.12 -55.14 -9.50
CA LEU A 178 7.17 -55.73 -10.45
C LEU A 178 7.57 -57.19 -10.68
N SER A 179 6.95 -58.09 -9.92
CA SER A 179 7.22 -59.52 -10.02
C SER A 179 6.64 -60.09 -11.33
N LEU A 180 7.48 -60.80 -12.08
CA LEU A 180 7.14 -61.42 -13.37
C LEU A 180 6.02 -62.49 -13.27
N MET A 181 5.69 -62.98 -12.07
CA MET A 181 4.66 -64.01 -11.86
C MET A 181 3.23 -63.47 -12.04
N GLU A 182 3.01 -62.15 -11.95
CA GLU A 182 1.67 -61.57 -12.11
C GLU A 182 1.28 -61.39 -13.58
N PHE A 183 2.26 -61.39 -14.50
CA PHE A 183 2.02 -61.21 -15.93
C PHE A 183 1.68 -62.52 -16.67
N MET A 184 2.01 -63.68 -16.11
CA MET A 184 1.81 -64.98 -16.78
C MET A 184 0.47 -65.66 -16.48
N ASN A 185 -0.39 -65.06 -15.65
CA ASN A 185 -1.68 -65.65 -15.25
C ASN A 185 -2.89 -64.94 -15.89
N LYS A 186 -2.78 -64.51 -17.15
CA LYS A 186 -3.93 -64.02 -17.92
C LYS A 186 -4.06 -64.73 -19.25
#